data_AF-A0A0S2EQM0-F1
#
_entry.id   AF-A0A0S2EQM0-F1
#
_cell.length_a   1.000
_cell.length_b   1.000
_cell.length_c   1.000
_cell.angle_alpha   90.00
_cell.angle_beta   90.00
_cell.angle_gamma   90.00
#
_symmetry.space_group_name_H-M   'P 1'
#
loop_
_entity.id
_entity.type
_entity.pdbx_description
1 polymer ?
#
loop_
_entity_poly.entity_id
_entity_poly.type
_entity_poly.pdbx_seq_one_letter_code
_entity_poly.pdbx_strand_id
1 'polypeptide(L)'
;MKSLKDWREEAGLSARRVAEALGLDDASGAGTIWRWETGRSRPDADVVAKIVEISDGKVTASDMHLTRLAFLRSRSVQAAMRPGVAA
;
A
#
# COMPACT_ATOMS: atom_id res chain seq x y z
N MET A 1 -7.83 -4.46 -10.53
CA MET A 1 -6.66 -4.18 -9.67
C MET A 1 -6.82 -5.01 -8.42
N LYS A 2 -5.82 -5.80 -8.07
CA LYS A 2 -5.79 -6.56 -6.82
C LYS A 2 -4.97 -5.78 -5.81
N SER A 3 -5.59 -5.19 -4.79
CA SER A 3 -4.82 -4.45 -3.79
C SER A 3 -4.04 -5.41 -2.87
N LEU A 4 -2.94 -4.92 -2.30
CA LEU A 4 -2.17 -5.66 -1.29
C LEU A 4 -3.05 -6.07 -0.10
N LYS A 5 -4.00 -5.20 0.27
CA LYS A 5 -4.95 -5.44 1.34
C LYS A 5 -5.87 -6.61 1.02
N ASP A 6 -6.46 -6.63 -0.17
CA ASP A 6 -7.41 -7.68 -0.58
C ASP A 6 -6.72 -9.03 -0.60
N TRP A 7 -5.51 -9.11 -1.17
CA TRP A 7 -4.72 -10.34 -1.14
C TRP A 7 -4.40 -10.79 0.28
N ARG A 8 -3.98 -9.86 1.15
CA ARG A 8 -3.64 -10.16 2.53
C ARG A 8 -4.84 -10.73 3.29
N GLU A 9 -6.01 -10.12 3.14
CA GLU A 9 -7.25 -10.52 3.83
C GLU A 9 -7.76 -11.88 3.31
N GLU A 10 -7.71 -12.13 2.01
CA GLU A 10 -8.04 -13.43 1.43
C GLU A 10 -7.08 -14.54 1.86
N ALA A 11 -5.80 -14.22 2.03
CA ALA A 11 -4.80 -15.14 2.55
C ALA A 11 -4.89 -15.35 4.07
N GLY A 12 -5.81 -14.66 4.77
CA GLY A 12 -5.93 -14.73 6.23
C GLY A 12 -4.73 -14.16 6.99
N LEU A 13 -3.93 -13.31 6.32
CA LEU A 13 -2.69 -12.76 6.88
C LEU A 13 -2.95 -11.45 7.62
N SER A 14 -2.26 -11.26 8.75
CA SER A 14 -2.23 -9.95 9.40
C SER A 14 -1.21 -9.03 8.73
N ALA A 15 -1.38 -7.71 8.85
CA ALA A 15 -0.40 -6.75 8.34
C ALA A 15 0.99 -6.98 8.96
N ARG A 16 1.03 -7.45 10.21
CA ARG A 16 2.27 -7.84 10.90
C ARG A 16 2.94 -9.05 10.22
N ARG A 17 2.18 -10.08 9.84
CA ARG A 17 2.73 -11.25 9.13
C ARG A 17 3.31 -10.89 7.76
N VAL A 18 2.65 -10.00 7.03
CA VAL A 18 3.20 -9.50 5.75
C VAL A 18 4.48 -8.69 5.98
N ALA A 19 4.53 -7.86 7.04
CA ALA A 19 5.73 -7.12 7.40
C ALA A 19 6.91 -8.05 7.73
N GLU A 20 6.69 -9.08 8.54
CA GLU A 20 7.69 -10.12 8.87
C GLU A 20 8.20 -10.83 7.60
N ALA A 21 7.29 -11.22 6.69
CA ALA A 21 7.65 -11.85 5.42
C ALA A 21 8.50 -10.94 4.50
N LEU A 22 8.43 -9.62 4.69
CA LEU A 22 9.21 -8.63 3.95
C LEU A 22 10.49 -8.19 4.68
N GLY A 23 10.77 -8.74 5.88
CA GLY A 23 11.91 -8.36 6.72
C GLY A 23 11.74 -7.03 7.45
N LEU A 24 10.50 -6.60 7.67
CA LEU A 24 10.15 -5.41 8.45
C LEU A 24 9.81 -5.80 9.89
N ASP A 25 10.83 -6.26 10.62
CA ASP A 25 10.65 -6.88 11.93
C ASP A 25 10.38 -5.89 13.06
N ASP A 26 10.58 -4.58 12.81
CA ASP A 26 10.34 -3.53 13.80
C ASP A 26 8.85 -3.35 14.15
N ALA A 27 8.61 -2.64 15.26
CA ALA A 27 7.26 -2.36 15.76
C ALA A 27 6.39 -1.54 14.78
N SER A 28 7.00 -0.88 13.79
CA SER A 28 6.32 -0.05 12.79
C SER A 28 5.96 -0.82 11.52
N GLY A 29 6.44 -2.07 11.35
CA GLY A 29 6.25 -2.86 10.13
C GLY A 29 4.80 -2.98 9.70
N ALA A 30 3.87 -3.27 10.62
CA ALA A 30 2.44 -3.33 10.31
C ALA A 30 1.87 -1.97 9.84
N GLY A 31 2.35 -0.86 10.41
CA GLY A 31 1.98 0.49 9.99
C GLY A 31 2.53 0.83 8.60
N THR A 32 3.73 0.35 8.28
CA THR A 32 4.32 0.48 6.94
C THR A 32 3.50 -0.25 5.89
N ILE A 33 3.06 -1.49 6.17
CA ILE A 33 2.14 -2.24 5.28
C ILE A 33 0.85 -1.45 5.06
N TRP A 34 0.22 -0.95 6.12
CA TRP A 34 -1.01 -0.16 5.99
C TRP A 34 -0.82 1.10 5.12
N ARG A 35 0.33 1.78 5.21
CA ARG A 35 0.62 2.94 4.34
C ARG A 35 0.74 2.54 2.88
N TRP A 36 1.30 1.37 2.58
CA TRP A 36 1.38 0.84 1.22
C TRP A 36 0.00 0.40 0.70
N GLU A 37 -0.78 -0.30 1.52
CA GLU A 37 -2.14 -0.73 1.20
C GLU A 37 -3.08 0.43 0.87
N THR A 38 -2.90 1.55 1.56
CA THR A 38 -3.72 2.77 1.34
C THR A 38 -3.12 3.71 0.31
N GLY A 39 -1.96 3.39 -0.26
CA GLY A 39 -1.23 4.25 -1.21
C GLY A 39 -0.67 5.53 -0.58
N ARG A 40 -0.62 5.65 0.75
CA ARG A 40 -0.06 6.81 1.47
C ARG A 40 1.44 6.96 1.26
N SER A 41 2.17 5.86 1.18
CA SER A 41 3.58 5.80 0.79
C SER A 41 3.79 4.77 -0.33
N ARG A 42 4.93 4.85 -1.01
CA ARG A 42 5.34 3.87 -2.02
C ARG A 42 6.42 2.95 -1.41
N PRO A 43 6.33 1.62 -1.57
CA PRO A 43 7.46 0.75 -1.30
C PRO A 43 8.57 0.98 -2.34
N ASP A 44 9.81 0.64 -1.98
CA ASP A 44 10.92 0.62 -2.94
C ASP A 44 10.77 -0.54 -3.94
N ALA A 45 11.47 -0.46 -5.08
CA ALA A 45 11.27 -1.39 -6.20
C ALA A 45 11.57 -2.85 -5.80
N ASP A 46 12.61 -3.04 -5.01
CA ASP A 46 13.07 -4.30 -4.45
C ASP A 46 12.07 -4.88 -3.44
N VAL A 47 11.37 -4.02 -2.68
CA VAL A 47 10.25 -4.46 -1.83
C VAL A 47 9.03 -4.83 -2.67
N VAL A 48 8.74 -4.07 -3.74
CA VAL A 48 7.66 -4.43 -4.68
C VAL A 48 7.92 -5.79 -5.31
N ALA A 49 9.16 -6.09 -5.71
CA ALA A 49 9.52 -7.40 -6.23
C ALA A 49 9.25 -8.52 -5.22
N LYS A 50 9.63 -8.32 -3.94
CA LYS A 50 9.31 -9.28 -2.87
C LYS A 50 7.81 -9.44 -2.65
N ILE A 51 7.02 -8.37 -2.72
CA ILE A 51 5.55 -8.44 -2.62
C ILE A 51 4.97 -9.29 -3.75
N VAL A 52 5.47 -9.12 -4.98
CA VAL A 52 5.06 -9.95 -6.13
C VAL A 52 5.39 -11.42 -5.89
N GLU A 53 6.58 -11.70 -5.35
CA GLU A 53 7.03 -13.06 -5.03
C GLU A 53 6.17 -13.72 -3.94
N ILE A 54 6.02 -13.10 -2.76
CA ILE A 54 5.26 -13.69 -1.64
C ILE A 54 3.77 -13.81 -1.94
N SER A 55 3.26 -13.01 -2.88
CA SER A 55 1.88 -13.08 -3.33
C SER A 55 1.66 -14.08 -4.47
N ASP A 56 2.72 -14.72 -4.97
CA ASP A 56 2.66 -15.64 -6.12
C ASP A 56 2.06 -14.94 -7.35
N GLY A 57 2.53 -13.71 -7.62
CA GLY A 57 2.08 -12.87 -8.72
C GLY A 57 0.65 -12.31 -8.59
N LYS A 58 -0.08 -12.63 -7.51
CA LYS A 58 -1.46 -12.13 -7.29
C LYS A 58 -1.51 -10.62 -7.10
N VAL A 59 -0.46 -10.02 -6.54
CA VAL A 59 -0.28 -8.57 -6.45
C VAL A 59 0.88 -8.19 -7.35
N THR A 60 0.62 -7.37 -8.36
CA THR A 60 1.64 -6.94 -9.32
C THR A 60 2.23 -5.56 -8.98
N ALA A 61 3.37 -5.22 -9.59
CA ALA A 61 3.92 -3.87 -9.51
C ALA A 61 2.94 -2.81 -10.05
N SER A 62 2.16 -3.15 -11.08
CA SER A 62 1.10 -2.32 -11.62
C SER A 62 -0.01 -2.08 -10.60
N ASP A 63 -0.43 -3.09 -9.84
CA ASP A 63 -1.43 -2.92 -8.78
C ASP A 63 -0.95 -1.99 -7.67
N MET A 64 0.31 -2.12 -7.25
CA MET A 64 0.94 -1.21 -6.28
C MET A 64 0.98 0.23 -6.80
N HIS A 65 1.30 0.40 -8.08
CA HIS A 65 1.30 1.72 -8.71
C HIS A 65 -0.10 2.33 -8.80
N LEU A 66 -1.09 1.55 -9.23
CA LEU A 66 -2.48 1.99 -9.32
C LEU A 66 -3.06 2.37 -7.96
N THR A 67 -2.72 1.63 -6.90
CA THR A 67 -3.09 1.95 -5.51
C THR A 67 -2.55 3.33 -5.11
N ARG A 68 -1.29 3.63 -5.45
CA ARG A 68 -0.69 4.95 -5.21
C ARG A 68 -1.37 6.06 -6.03
N LEU A 69 -1.65 5.82 -7.32
CA LEU A 69 -2.34 6.80 -8.16
C LEU A 69 -3.75 7.10 -7.64
N ALA A 70 -4.48 6.09 -7.17
CA ALA A 70 -5.80 6.27 -6.56
C ALA A 70 -5.74 7.19 -5.34
N PHE A 71 -4.75 7.01 -4.46
CA PHE A 71 -4.53 7.89 -3.30
C PHE A 71 -4.18 9.33 -3.70
N LEU A 72 -3.33 9.52 -4.71
CA LEU A 72 -2.95 10.86 -5.17
C LEU A 72 -4.15 11.60 -5.80
N ARG A 73 -4.97 10.89 -6.59
CA ARG A 73 -6.19 11.43 -7.19
C ARG A 73 -7.22 11.83 -6.14
N SER A 74 -7.40 11.02 -5.09
CA SER A 74 -8.33 11.38 -4.02
C SER A 74 -7.85 12.60 -3.23
N ARG A 75 -6.54 12.72 -2.98
CA ARG A 75 -5.95 13.91 -2.35
C ARG A 75 -6.07 15.16 -3.21
N SER A 76 -5.86 15.08 -4.52
CA SER A 76 -6.01 16.26 -5.39
C SER A 76 -7.46 16.73 -5.44
N VAL A 77 -8.43 15.81 -5.48
CA VAL A 77 -9.86 16.13 -5.40
C VAL A 77 -10.19 16.78 -4.05
N GLN A 78 -9.74 16.21 -2.94
CA GLN A 78 -9.96 16.81 -1.61
C GLN A 78 -9.35 18.22 -1.49
N ALA A 79 -8.15 18.44 -2.04
CA ALA A 79 -7.51 19.75 -2.02
C ALA A 79 -8.32 20.79 -2.80
N ALA A 80 -8.87 20.42 -3.96
CA ALA A 80 -9.72 21.30 -4.76
C ALA A 80 -11.08 21.61 -4.11
N MET A 81 -11.59 20.71 -3.26
CA MET A 81 -12.88 20.86 -2.58
C MET A 81 -12.82 21.64 -1.26
N ARG A 82 -11.63 22.01 -0.77
CA ARG A 82 -11.52 22.84 0.44
C ARG A 82 -11.79 24.31 0.07
N PRO A 83 -12.91 24.92 0.52
CA PRO A 83 -13.12 26.35 0.31
C PRO A 83 -11.99 27.12 0.98
N GLY A 84 -11.53 28.17 0.30
CA GLY A 84 -10.35 28.94 0.71
C GLY A 84 -10.39 29.33 2.18
N VAL A 85 -9.34 28.96 2.91
CA VAL A 85 -8.98 29.68 4.13
C VAL A 85 -8.46 31.04 3.65
N ALA A 86 -9.40 31.94 3.36
CA ALA A 86 -9.11 33.36 3.24
C ALA A 86 -8.69 33.82 4.63
N ALA A 87 -7.42 34.16 4.76
CA ALA A 87 -6.86 34.86 5.91
C ALA A 87 -7.39 36.30 5.96
#